data_AF-A0A672LY16-F1
#
_entry.id   AF-A0A672LY16-F1
#
_cell.length_a   1.000
_cell.length_b   1.000
_cell.length_c   1.000
_cell.angle_alpha   90.00
_cell.angle_beta   90.00
_cell.angle_gamma   90.00
#
_symmetry.space_group_name_H-M   'P 1'
#
loop_
_entity.id
_entity.type
_entity.pdbx_description
1 polymer ?
#
loop_
_entity_poly.entity_id
_entity_poly.type
_entity_poly.pdbx_seq_one_letter_code
_entity_poly.pdbx_strand_id
1 'polypeptide(L)'
;MFALILASVLIASGKKKSPLSSCVVNGEEARPHSWPWQVCTVYQSGSSWYHTCGGSINAENWVMTAAHCISSGRNYRVHVGKHDLSVYEDDSKTISAQKIIVHEKWNSLFVALGNFFVTIPQGDSGGPLNCKNSAGVREVHGIASFVSGLGCNTVKKPTVFTRVSAFNDWIDKVMMNN
;
A
#
# COMPACT_ATOMS: atom_id res chain seq x y z
N MET A 1 -34.05 -18.54 35.76
CA MET A 1 -32.84 -18.49 36.63
C MET A 1 -31.76 -17.77 35.85
N PHE A 2 -31.70 -16.44 35.94
CA PHE A 2 -30.71 -15.60 35.26
C PHE A 2 -29.65 -15.20 36.30
N ALA A 3 -28.39 -15.55 36.08
CA ALA A 3 -27.28 -15.15 36.94
C ALA A 3 -26.73 -13.80 36.47
N LEU A 4 -26.90 -12.77 37.30
CA LEU A 4 -26.20 -11.48 37.19
C LEU A 4 -24.80 -11.63 37.78
N ILE A 5 -23.76 -11.43 36.97
CA ILE A 5 -22.37 -11.36 37.45
C ILE A 5 -22.02 -9.87 37.63
N LEU A 6 -21.81 -9.46 38.89
CA LEU A 6 -21.18 -8.18 39.25
C LEU A 6 -19.68 -8.44 39.44
N ALA A 7 -18.86 -8.03 38.46
CA ALA A 7 -17.41 -8.00 38.60
C ALA A 7 -16.94 -6.57 38.89
N SER A 8 -16.21 -6.39 39.98
CA SER A 8 -15.60 -5.12 40.37
C SER A 8 -14.44 -4.77 39.42
N VAL A 9 -14.55 -3.62 38.74
CA VAL A 9 -13.46 -3.06 37.92
C VAL A 9 -12.55 -2.25 38.82
N LEU A 10 -11.35 -2.78 39.11
CA LEU A 10 -10.24 -1.98 39.63
C LEU A 10 -9.74 -1.07 38.50
N ILE A 11 -10.08 0.22 38.57
CA ILE A 11 -9.48 1.24 37.71
C ILE A 11 -8.06 1.49 38.24
N ALA A 12 -7.10 0.70 37.77
CA ALA A 12 -5.71 1.07 37.89
C ALA A 12 -5.47 2.27 36.96
N SER A 13 -5.21 3.43 37.54
CA SER A 13 -4.72 4.63 36.86
C SER A 13 -3.31 4.38 36.32
N GLY A 14 -3.24 3.66 35.20
CA GLY A 14 -2.02 3.51 34.42
C GLY A 14 -1.56 4.90 33.97
N LYS A 15 -0.34 5.27 34.35
CA LYS A 15 0.34 6.46 33.82
C LYS A 15 0.21 6.44 32.29
N LYS A 16 -0.41 7.47 31.69
CA LYS A 16 -0.37 7.68 30.24
C LYS A 16 1.11 7.71 29.84
N LYS A 17 1.62 6.61 29.28
CA LYS A 17 2.88 6.67 28.54
C LYS A 17 2.64 7.67 27.43
N SER A 18 3.44 8.73 27.42
CA SER A 18 3.55 9.64 26.28
C SER A 18 3.70 8.79 25.01
N PRO A 19 3.01 9.13 23.91
CA PRO A 19 3.19 8.40 22.66
C PRO A 19 4.64 8.56 22.24
N LEU A 20 5.39 7.45 22.25
CA LEU A 20 6.69 7.38 21.60
C LEU A 20 6.45 7.54 20.08
N SER A 21 6.64 8.76 19.58
CA SER A 21 6.98 9.05 18.17
C SER A 21 8.29 8.31 17.82
N SER A 22 8.52 7.69 16.66
CA SER A 22 7.83 7.62 15.38
C SER A 22 8.30 6.33 14.67
N CYS A 23 7.44 5.65 13.91
CA CYS A 23 7.27 5.78 12.45
C CYS A 23 8.42 6.42 11.64
N VAL A 24 8.49 6.24 10.29
CA VAL A 24 9.52 6.83 9.39
C VAL A 24 10.16 8.04 10.04
N VAL A 25 11.35 7.83 10.57
CA VAL A 25 11.93 8.79 11.51
C VAL A 25 12.39 9.97 10.66
N ASN A 26 11.81 11.15 10.91
CA ASN A 26 12.00 12.34 10.08
C ASN A 26 11.36 12.28 8.68
N GLY A 27 10.18 11.68 8.55
CA GLY A 27 9.37 11.90 7.34
C GLY A 27 9.02 13.39 7.17
N GLU A 28 9.13 13.90 5.96
CA GLU A 28 8.76 15.26 5.58
C GLU A 28 7.63 15.22 4.54
N GLU A 29 6.86 16.31 4.45
CA GLU A 29 5.88 16.48 3.39
C GLU A 29 6.58 16.39 2.03
N ALA A 30 6.04 15.58 1.11
CA ALA A 30 6.66 15.43 -0.19
C ALA A 30 6.48 16.74 -0.97
N ARG A 31 7.54 17.24 -1.63
CA ARG A 31 7.36 18.33 -2.57
C ARG A 31 6.33 17.92 -3.64
N PRO A 32 5.32 18.74 -3.96
CA PRO A 32 4.34 18.43 -5.00
C PRO A 32 5.01 17.92 -6.28
N HIS A 33 4.49 16.83 -6.83
CA HIS A 33 4.94 16.19 -8.06
C HIS A 33 6.41 15.68 -8.07
N SER A 34 7.09 15.63 -6.91
CA SER A 34 8.47 15.10 -6.82
C SER A 34 8.58 13.58 -6.96
N TRP A 35 7.44 12.89 -6.87
CA TRP A 35 7.30 11.44 -7.04
C TRP A 35 6.26 11.13 -8.13
N PRO A 36 6.51 11.51 -9.39
CA PRO A 36 5.50 11.48 -10.45
C PRO A 36 4.99 10.08 -10.81
N TRP A 37 5.72 9.04 -10.41
CA TRP A 37 5.30 7.64 -10.57
C TRP A 37 4.37 7.15 -9.47
N GLN A 38 4.18 7.87 -8.35
CA GLN A 38 3.23 7.48 -7.31
C GLN A 38 1.81 7.53 -7.85
N VAL A 39 1.03 6.49 -7.58
CA VAL A 39 -0.39 6.46 -7.95
C VAL A 39 -1.29 6.03 -6.81
N CYS A 40 -2.55 6.45 -6.89
CA CYS A 40 -3.61 6.03 -5.98
C CYS A 40 -4.58 5.12 -6.76
N THR A 41 -4.68 3.87 -6.33
CA THR A 41 -5.61 2.89 -6.89
C THR A 41 -6.95 3.03 -6.17
N VAL A 42 -8.02 3.13 -6.95
CA VAL A 42 -9.39 3.20 -6.45
C VAL A 42 -10.24 2.10 -7.08
N TYR A 43 -11.19 1.56 -6.31
CA TYR A 43 -12.16 0.57 -6.79
C TYR A 43 -13.58 1.11 -6.72
N GLN A 44 -14.43 0.59 -7.59
CA GLN A 44 -15.85 0.93 -7.59
C GLN A 44 -16.64 0.04 -6.62
N SER A 45 -17.50 0.66 -5.80
CA SER A 45 -18.55 -0.04 -5.06
C SER A 45 -19.86 0.74 -5.21
N GLY A 46 -20.86 0.10 -5.81
CA GLY A 46 -22.08 0.78 -6.26
C GLY A 46 -21.77 1.89 -7.26
N SER A 47 -22.27 3.10 -7.01
CA SER A 47 -21.98 4.30 -7.79
C SER A 47 -20.73 5.07 -7.33
N SER A 48 -20.11 4.64 -6.23
CA SER A 48 -19.02 5.37 -5.56
C SER A 48 -17.66 4.74 -5.82
N TRP A 49 -16.60 5.57 -5.75
CA TRP A 49 -15.21 5.18 -5.90
C TRP A 49 -14.47 5.33 -4.57
N TYR A 50 -13.69 4.33 -4.20
CA TYR A 50 -13.02 4.27 -2.91
C TYR A 50 -11.53 3.99 -3.10
N HIS A 51 -10.69 4.73 -2.38
CA HIS A 51 -9.27 4.41 -2.24
C HIS A 51 -9.10 2.98 -1.71
N THR A 52 -8.18 2.24 -2.31
CA THR A 52 -7.76 0.92 -1.80
C THR A 52 -6.30 0.88 -1.43
N CYS A 53 -5.43 1.32 -2.33
CA CYS A 53 -4.00 1.07 -2.27
C CYS A 53 -3.23 2.11 -3.08
N GLY A 54 -1.94 2.19 -2.86
CA GLY A 54 -1.00 2.91 -3.72
C GLY A 54 -0.56 2.04 -4.90
N GLY A 55 0.38 2.57 -5.66
CA GLY A 55 1.03 1.88 -6.76
C GLY A 55 2.16 2.71 -7.35
N SER A 56 2.83 2.16 -8.37
CA SER A 56 3.86 2.87 -9.12
C SER A 56 3.69 2.72 -10.61
N ILE A 57 3.84 3.80 -11.36
CA ILE A 57 4.05 3.77 -12.80
C ILE A 57 5.43 3.13 -13.05
N ASN A 58 5.45 2.01 -13.76
CA ASN A 58 6.66 1.28 -14.14
C ASN A 58 7.06 1.55 -15.60
N ALA A 59 6.06 1.82 -16.45
CA ALA A 59 6.23 2.21 -17.84
C ALA A 59 5.01 3.04 -18.29
N GLU A 60 5.07 3.60 -19.49
CA GLU A 60 4.08 4.58 -20.02
C GLU A 60 2.61 4.16 -19.83
N ASN A 61 2.32 2.85 -19.86
CA ASN A 61 0.96 2.32 -19.70
C ASN A 61 0.84 1.24 -18.60
N TRP A 62 1.82 1.15 -17.71
CA TRP A 62 1.90 0.06 -16.74
C TRP A 62 2.02 0.56 -15.30
N VAL A 63 1.09 0.12 -14.47
CA VAL A 63 1.06 0.39 -13.03
C VAL A 63 1.28 -0.92 -12.28
N MET A 64 2.19 -0.90 -11.32
CA MET A 64 2.41 -1.99 -10.36
C MET A 64 1.76 -1.66 -9.02
N THR A 65 1.11 -2.65 -8.41
CA THR A 65 0.55 -2.59 -7.05
C THR A 65 0.59 -3.98 -6.41
N ALA A 66 0.20 -4.10 -5.14
CA ALA A 66 0.16 -5.40 -4.47
C ALA A 66 -1.06 -6.22 -4.88
N ALA A 67 -0.89 -7.54 -5.02
CA ALA A 67 -1.93 -8.43 -5.52
C ALA A 67 -3.17 -8.47 -4.61
N HIS A 68 -3.05 -8.33 -3.30
CA HIS A 68 -4.20 -8.29 -2.38
C HIS A 68 -5.02 -7.00 -2.46
N CYS A 69 -4.52 -5.96 -3.14
CA CYS A 69 -5.30 -4.75 -3.46
C CYS A 69 -6.35 -5.03 -4.54
N ILE A 70 -6.16 -6.11 -5.30
CA ILE A 70 -6.96 -6.47 -6.45
C ILE A 70 -7.89 -7.64 -6.11
N SER A 71 -9.16 -7.50 -6.48
CA SER A 71 -10.18 -8.54 -6.39
C SER A 71 -10.83 -8.74 -7.75
N SER A 72 -11.10 -9.99 -8.10
CA SER A 72 -11.91 -10.34 -9.27
C SER A 72 -13.30 -9.71 -9.16
N GLY A 73 -13.83 -9.23 -10.29
CA GLY A 73 -15.19 -8.67 -10.38
C GLY A 73 -15.34 -7.21 -9.92
N ARG A 74 -14.24 -6.51 -9.63
CA ARG A 74 -14.26 -5.07 -9.34
C ARG A 74 -13.70 -4.26 -10.51
N ASN A 75 -14.29 -3.08 -10.73
CA ASN A 75 -13.73 -2.08 -11.62
C ASN A 75 -12.70 -1.24 -10.87
N TYR A 76 -11.57 -0.98 -11.51
CA TYR A 76 -10.48 -0.19 -10.94
C TYR A 76 -10.17 1.03 -11.79
N ARG A 77 -9.82 2.12 -11.12
CA ARG A 77 -9.20 3.31 -11.70
C ARG A 77 -7.93 3.64 -10.95
N VAL A 78 -7.08 4.42 -11.61
CA VAL A 78 -5.83 4.93 -11.07
C VAL A 78 -5.88 6.45 -11.13
N HIS A 79 -5.65 7.10 -10.00
CA HIS A 79 -5.36 8.52 -9.92
C HIS A 79 -3.85 8.74 -10.01
N VAL A 80 -3.44 9.54 -10.98
CA VAL A 80 -2.03 9.92 -11.21
C VAL A 80 -1.85 11.42 -11.03
N GLY A 81 -0.64 11.84 -10.64
CA GLY A 81 -0.30 13.26 -10.49
C GLY A 81 -0.85 13.94 -9.23
N LYS A 82 -1.53 13.20 -8.35
CA LYS A 82 -2.10 13.79 -7.14
C LYS A 82 -1.05 14.10 -6.07
N HIS A 83 -1.22 15.22 -5.38
CA HIS A 83 -0.51 15.54 -4.15
C HIS A 83 -1.44 15.45 -2.94
N ASP A 84 -2.66 16.01 -3.03
CA ASP A 84 -3.70 15.88 -2.00
C ASP A 84 -4.92 15.10 -2.53
N LEU A 85 -5.22 13.95 -1.90
CA LEU A 85 -6.35 13.09 -2.27
C LEU A 85 -7.73 13.74 -2.02
N SER A 86 -7.81 14.73 -1.13
CA SER A 86 -9.05 15.42 -0.76
C SER A 86 -9.39 16.60 -1.65
N VAL A 87 -8.44 17.04 -2.49
CA VAL A 87 -8.58 18.24 -3.32
C VAL A 87 -8.56 17.87 -4.80
N TYR A 88 -9.33 18.60 -5.61
CA TYR A 88 -9.27 18.51 -7.06
C TYR A 88 -8.03 19.26 -7.58
N GLU A 89 -7.27 18.62 -8.47
CA GLU A 89 -6.02 19.15 -9.01
C GLU A 89 -6.07 19.03 -10.54
N ASP A 90 -5.91 20.14 -11.27
CA ASP A 90 -6.07 20.22 -12.73
C ASP A 90 -5.07 19.32 -13.50
N ASP A 91 -3.90 19.09 -12.92
CA ASP A 91 -2.83 18.27 -13.47
C ASP A 91 -2.94 16.79 -13.06
N SER A 92 -3.89 16.46 -12.19
CA SER A 92 -4.21 15.08 -11.86
C SER A 92 -5.10 14.43 -12.92
N LYS A 93 -4.88 13.14 -13.17
CA LYS A 93 -5.70 12.37 -14.11
C LYS A 93 -6.27 11.14 -13.44
N THR A 94 -7.47 10.77 -13.87
CA THR A 94 -8.12 9.52 -13.47
C THR A 94 -8.24 8.62 -14.69
N ILE A 95 -7.62 7.44 -14.62
CA ILE A 95 -7.50 6.52 -15.75
C ILE A 95 -8.13 5.19 -15.35
N SER A 96 -9.02 4.66 -16.19
CA SER A 96 -9.61 3.32 -15.98
C SER A 96 -8.60 2.23 -16.30
N ALA A 97 -8.47 1.23 -15.44
CA ALA A 97 -7.66 0.05 -15.71
C ALA A 97 -8.36 -0.80 -16.78
N GLN A 98 -7.73 -0.95 -17.95
CA GLN A 98 -8.28 -1.74 -19.05
C GLN A 98 -8.11 -3.24 -18.81
N LYS A 99 -6.96 -3.62 -18.24
CA LYS A 99 -6.59 -5.00 -17.97
C LYS A 99 -5.88 -5.08 -16.63
N ILE A 100 -6.20 -6.11 -15.87
CA ILE A 100 -5.58 -6.38 -14.57
C ILE A 100 -4.99 -7.78 -14.64
N ILE A 101 -3.69 -7.87 -14.40
CA ILE A 101 -2.91 -9.10 -14.49
C ILE A 101 -2.32 -9.36 -13.11
N VAL A 102 -2.78 -10.44 -12.49
CA VAL A 102 -2.30 -10.89 -11.18
C VAL A 102 -1.35 -12.06 -11.40
N HIS A 103 -0.20 -12.03 -10.73
CA HIS A 103 0.82 -13.08 -10.82
C HIS A 103 0.21 -14.46 -10.52
N GLU A 104 0.50 -15.48 -11.32
CA GLU A 104 -0.21 -16.77 -11.31
C GLU A 104 0.02 -17.57 -10.02
N LYS A 105 1.17 -17.34 -9.37
CA LYS A 105 1.51 -17.92 -8.05
C LYS A 105 0.93 -17.15 -6.87
N TRP A 106 0.20 -16.05 -7.10
CA TRP A 106 -0.49 -15.33 -6.04
C TRP A 106 -1.57 -16.21 -5.41
N ASN A 107 -1.58 -16.26 -4.08
CA ASN A 107 -2.62 -16.96 -3.34
C ASN A 107 -2.96 -16.17 -2.07
N SER A 108 -4.23 -15.79 -1.95
CA SER A 108 -4.76 -15.03 -0.81
C SER A 108 -4.63 -15.78 0.52
N LEU A 109 -4.51 -17.11 0.50
CA LEU A 109 -4.29 -17.93 1.68
C LEU A 109 -2.95 -17.62 2.36
N PHE A 110 -1.91 -17.25 1.60
CA PHE A 110 -0.61 -16.89 2.21
C PHE A 110 -0.68 -15.59 3.04
N VAL A 111 -1.61 -14.71 2.69
CA VAL A 111 -1.95 -13.54 3.51
C VAL A 111 -2.75 -13.97 4.73
N ALA A 112 -3.81 -14.76 4.53
CA ALA A 112 -4.75 -15.13 5.59
C ALA A 112 -4.11 -16.00 6.70
N LEU A 113 -3.14 -16.85 6.36
CA LEU A 113 -2.42 -17.70 7.31
C LEU A 113 -1.34 -16.96 8.13
N GLY A 114 -1.14 -15.67 7.86
CA GLY A 114 -0.29 -14.80 8.67
C GLY A 114 1.21 -15.04 8.62
N ASN A 115 1.67 -15.87 7.69
CA ASN A 115 3.09 -16.07 7.41
C ASN A 115 3.77 -14.83 6.82
N PHE A 116 3.00 -13.80 6.44
CA PHE A 116 3.48 -12.54 5.83
C PHE A 116 2.95 -11.27 6.52
N PHE A 117 2.49 -11.34 7.78
CA PHE A 117 2.16 -10.11 8.53
C PHE A 117 3.43 -9.45 9.08
N VAL A 118 4.09 -8.70 8.22
CA VAL A 118 4.86 -7.56 8.67
C VAL A 118 4.25 -6.29 8.10
N THR A 119 3.83 -5.46 9.02
CA THR A 119 3.12 -4.23 8.73
C THR A 119 4.10 -3.08 8.54
N ILE A 120 4.02 -2.43 7.39
CA ILE A 120 4.56 -1.10 7.18
C ILE A 120 3.66 -0.13 7.96
N PRO A 121 4.19 0.77 8.75
CA PRO A 121 3.30 1.66 9.48
C PRO A 121 2.99 2.97 8.73
N GLN A 122 3.75 3.31 7.68
CA GLN A 122 3.54 4.51 6.84
C GLN A 122 3.56 4.15 5.35
N GLY A 123 2.88 4.96 4.54
CA GLY A 123 2.71 4.76 3.11
C GLY A 123 1.46 3.94 2.81
N ASP A 124 1.24 3.67 1.53
CA ASP A 124 0.08 2.90 1.08
C ASP A 124 0.45 1.44 0.84
N SER A 125 -0.49 0.54 1.14
CA SER A 125 -0.39 -0.83 0.69
C SER A 125 -0.35 -0.83 -0.85
N GLY A 126 0.54 -1.61 -1.46
CA GLY A 126 0.80 -1.58 -2.90
C GLY A 126 1.68 -0.42 -3.38
N GLY A 127 2.05 0.54 -2.53
CA GLY A 127 2.94 1.64 -2.89
C GLY A 127 4.41 1.22 -3.08
N PRO A 128 5.22 2.03 -3.80
CA PRO A 128 6.62 1.71 -4.11
C PRO A 128 7.61 2.08 -3.01
N LEU A 129 8.63 1.23 -2.84
CA LEU A 129 9.90 1.57 -2.21
C LEU A 129 10.89 1.97 -3.32
N ASN A 130 11.22 3.26 -3.40
CA ASN A 130 12.13 3.79 -4.40
C ASN A 130 13.55 3.94 -3.83
N CYS A 131 14.56 3.50 -4.58
CA CYS A 131 15.97 3.72 -4.26
C CYS A 131 16.71 4.30 -5.48
N LYS A 132 17.77 5.06 -5.24
CA LYS A 132 18.65 5.53 -6.31
C LYS A 132 19.74 4.50 -6.58
N ASN A 133 19.96 4.16 -7.83
CA ASN A 133 21.11 3.37 -8.25
C ASN A 133 22.39 4.22 -8.25
N SER A 134 23.54 3.61 -8.55
CA SER A 134 24.85 4.30 -8.59
C SER A 134 24.93 5.43 -9.61
N ALA A 135 24.06 5.44 -10.63
CA ALA A 135 23.94 6.51 -11.62
C ALA A 135 22.97 7.62 -11.19
N GLY A 136 22.38 7.53 -9.99
CA GLY A 136 21.42 8.49 -9.46
C GLY A 136 20.00 8.35 -9.97
N VAL A 137 19.72 7.33 -10.80
CA VAL A 137 18.39 7.04 -11.35
C VAL A 137 17.56 6.37 -10.25
N ARG A 138 16.29 6.80 -10.11
CA ARG A 138 15.36 6.22 -9.15
C ARG A 138 14.69 4.99 -9.74
N GLU A 139 14.72 3.90 -8.99
CA GLU A 139 14.15 2.61 -9.37
C GLU A 139 13.21 2.13 -8.27
N VAL A 140 12.21 1.32 -8.64
CA VAL A 140 11.31 0.68 -7.70
C VAL A 140 11.94 -0.63 -7.24
N HIS A 141 12.42 -0.69 -6.00
CA HIS A 141 13.06 -1.89 -5.44
C HIS A 141 12.07 -2.80 -4.71
N GLY A 142 10.96 -2.24 -4.23
CA GLY A 142 9.99 -2.99 -3.47
C GLY A 142 8.57 -2.49 -3.65
N ILE A 143 7.59 -3.38 -3.44
CA ILE A 143 6.17 -3.04 -3.32
C ILE A 143 5.71 -3.31 -1.89
N ALA A 144 5.05 -2.33 -1.28
CA ALA A 144 4.50 -2.42 0.06
C ALA A 144 3.41 -3.49 0.13
N SER A 145 3.55 -4.47 1.03
CA SER A 145 2.54 -5.52 1.18
C SER A 145 1.44 -5.08 2.15
N PHE A 146 1.68 -5.04 3.46
CA PHE A 146 0.66 -4.64 4.44
C PHE A 146 0.99 -3.32 5.12
N VAL A 147 0.02 -2.40 5.19
CA VAL A 147 0.12 -1.21 6.06
C VAL A 147 -0.73 -1.41 7.31
N SER A 148 -0.16 -1.25 8.51
CA SER A 148 -0.92 -1.42 9.78
C SER A 148 -1.74 -0.19 10.12
N GLY A 149 -3.05 -0.37 10.30
CA GLY A 149 -3.91 0.63 10.95
C GLY A 149 -3.74 0.73 12.48
N LEU A 150 -3.01 -0.20 13.11
CA LEU A 150 -2.67 -0.18 14.55
C LEU A 150 -1.42 0.67 14.86
N GLY A 151 -0.83 1.29 13.84
CA GLY A 151 0.36 2.12 13.98
C GLY A 151 1.68 1.33 14.05
N CYS A 152 2.74 2.05 14.41
CA CYS A 152 4.13 1.58 14.47
C CYS A 152 4.41 0.64 15.64
N ASN A 153 5.49 -0.14 15.50
CA ASN A 153 6.22 -0.76 16.60
C ASN A 153 5.60 -2.06 17.18
N THR A 154 5.32 -3.05 16.34
CA THR A 154 5.38 -4.43 16.83
C THR A 154 6.84 -4.73 17.18
N VAL A 155 7.14 -4.79 18.47
CA VAL A 155 8.47 -5.06 19.02
C VAL A 155 9.09 -6.25 18.27
N LYS A 156 10.19 -6.00 17.52
CA LYS A 156 11.02 -6.96 16.78
C LYS A 156 10.54 -7.42 15.37
N LYS A 157 9.66 -6.71 14.66
CA LYS A 157 9.31 -7.04 13.26
C LYS A 157 9.78 -5.98 12.25
N PRO A 158 10.70 -6.31 11.31
CA PRO A 158 11.20 -5.35 10.31
C PRO A 158 10.22 -5.20 9.15
N THR A 159 9.97 -3.98 8.67
CA THR A 159 9.17 -3.70 7.47
C THR A 159 9.56 -4.59 6.28
N VAL A 160 8.58 -5.25 5.64
CA VAL A 160 8.81 -6.15 4.49
C VAL A 160 8.16 -5.57 3.23
N PHE A 161 8.91 -5.61 2.14
CA PHE A 161 8.46 -5.28 0.80
C PHE A 161 8.62 -6.50 -0.10
N THR A 162 7.72 -6.66 -1.07
CA THR A 162 7.92 -7.61 -2.17
C THR A 162 9.08 -7.10 -3.03
N ARG A 163 10.17 -7.87 -3.13
CA ARG A 163 11.35 -7.51 -3.94
C ARG A 163 10.98 -7.52 -5.42
N VAL A 164 10.98 -6.35 -6.06
CA VAL A 164 10.59 -6.19 -7.48
C VAL A 164 11.53 -6.96 -8.41
N SER A 165 12.83 -6.92 -8.14
CA SER A 165 13.84 -7.59 -8.97
C SER A 165 13.67 -9.11 -9.07
N ALA A 166 12.93 -9.74 -8.14
CA ALA A 166 12.62 -11.17 -8.21
C ALA A 166 11.53 -11.50 -9.25
N PHE A 167 10.86 -10.48 -9.79
CA PHE A 167 9.75 -10.59 -10.74
C PHE A 167 10.05 -9.95 -12.09
N ASN A 168 11.27 -9.44 -12.34
CA ASN A 168 11.61 -8.78 -13.61
C ASN A 168 11.27 -9.65 -14.84
N ASP A 169 11.71 -10.91 -14.85
CA ASP A 169 11.41 -11.84 -15.95
C ASP A 169 9.89 -12.00 -16.21
N TRP A 170 9.09 -12.00 -15.14
CA TRP A 170 7.64 -12.09 -15.23
C TRP A 170 7.03 -10.77 -15.72
N ILE A 171 7.48 -9.64 -15.20
CA ILE A 171 7.05 -8.30 -15.61
C ILE A 171 7.31 -8.11 -17.10
N ASP A 172 8.52 -8.40 -17.56
CA ASP A 172 8.92 -8.27 -18.96
C ASP A 172 8.07 -9.18 -19.85
N LYS A 173 7.86 -10.44 -19.44
CA LYS A 173 7.00 -11.38 -20.16
C LYS A 173 5.56 -10.87 -20.25
N VAL A 174 5.02 -10.30 -19.18
CA VAL A 174 3.66 -9.73 -19.20
C VAL A 174 3.60 -8.53 -20.13
N MET A 175 4.57 -7.62 -20.06
CA MET A 175 4.64 -6.43 -20.91
C MET A 175 4.81 -6.76 -22.39
N MET A 176 5.53 -7.84 -22.73
CA MET A 176 5.71 -8.27 -24.12
C MET A 176 4.47 -8.94 -24.74
N ASN A 177 3.59 -9.52 -23.94
CA ASN A 177 2.46 -10.34 -24.41
C ASN A 177 1.12 -9.61 -24.36
N ASN A 178 1.10 -8.31 -24.04
CA ASN A 178 -0.10 -7.51 -23.81
C ASN A 178 0.06 -6.09 -24.31
#